data_AF-W5N256-F1
#
_entry.id   AF-W5N256-F1
#
_cell.length_a   1.000
_cell.length_b   1.000
_cell.length_c   1.000
_cell.angle_alpha   90.00
_cell.angle_beta   90.00
_cell.angle_gamma   90.00
#
_symmetry.space_group_name_H-M   'P 1'
#
loop_
_entity.id
_entity.type
_entity.pdbx_description
1 polymer ?
#
loop_
_entity_poly.entity_id
_entity_poly.type
_entity_poly.pdbx_seq_one_letter_code
_entity_poly.pdbx_strand_id
1 'polypeptide(L)'
;LLIECQYRQSVLVQAGLTALDPTPPKPASALGRVRVEMRIAKDSSFSSFFPADRLPLSLPLREPLFVEVRVRDPPDPRISLRIRDCFAYPASRHSLWVLLYDGCPLSL
;
A
#
# COMPACT_ATOMS: atom_id res chain seq x y z
N LEU A 1 -15.97 -55.96 14.16
CA LEU A 1 -15.05 -57.10 14.07
C LEU A 1 -13.79 -56.74 14.83
N LEU A 2 -13.44 -57.49 15.87
CA LEU A 2 -12.14 -57.41 16.54
C LEU A 2 -11.27 -58.54 16.00
N ILE A 3 -10.06 -58.20 15.54
CA ILE A 3 -9.02 -59.18 15.22
C ILE A 3 -7.99 -59.08 16.33
N GLU A 4 -7.83 -60.16 17.08
CA GLU A 4 -6.82 -60.27 18.13
C GLU A 4 -5.67 -61.14 17.61
N CYS A 5 -4.45 -60.58 17.62
CA CYS A 5 -3.24 -61.28 17.23
C CYS A 5 -2.30 -61.36 18.45
N GLN A 6 -1.92 -62.57 18.84
CA GLN A 6 -0.83 -62.78 19.79
C GLN A 6 0.47 -63.09 19.05
N TYR A 7 1.55 -62.41 19.41
CA TYR A 7 2.90 -62.73 18.96
C TYR A 7 3.77 -63.11 20.15
N ARG A 8 4.51 -64.22 20.02
CA ARG A 8 5.43 -64.73 21.04
C ARG A 8 6.85 -64.65 20.50
N GLN A 9 7.47 -63.48 20.66
CA GLN A 9 8.90 -63.24 20.85
C GLN A 9 9.20 -61.74 20.68
N SER A 10 9.95 -61.22 21.64
CA SER A 10 10.46 -59.85 21.71
C SER A 10 11.55 -59.66 20.65
N VAL A 11 11.15 -59.46 19.40
CA VAL A 11 12.06 -58.88 18.41
C VAL A 11 11.55 -57.48 18.13
N LEU A 12 12.35 -56.49 18.57
CA LEU A 12 12.20 -55.11 18.12
C LEU A 12 12.38 -55.11 16.61
N VAL A 13 11.28 -55.15 15.86
CA VAL A 13 11.31 -54.86 14.44
C VAL A 13 11.50 -53.36 14.33
N GLN A 14 12.73 -52.92 14.05
CA GLN A 14 12.98 -51.53 13.66
C GLN A 14 12.24 -51.29 12.34
N ALA A 15 11.00 -50.83 12.43
CA ALA A 15 10.36 -50.15 11.33
C ALA A 15 11.14 -48.85 11.12
N GLY A 16 12.04 -48.86 10.13
CA GLY A 16 12.74 -47.66 9.68
C GLY A 16 11.75 -46.71 9.02
N LEU A 17 10.98 -45.98 9.83
CA LEU A 17 10.23 -44.82 9.37
C LEU A 17 11.25 -43.69 9.17
N THR A 18 11.74 -43.56 7.94
CA THR A 18 12.50 -42.37 7.56
C THR A 18 11.50 -41.22 7.50
N ALA A 19 11.43 -40.43 8.56
CA ALA A 19 10.75 -39.15 8.50
C ALA A 19 11.49 -38.29 7.46
N LEU A 20 10.84 -38.02 6.33
CA LEU A 20 11.29 -36.98 5.43
C LEU A 20 11.05 -35.67 6.17
N ASP A 21 12.06 -35.14 6.87
CA ASP A 21 12.00 -33.81 7.45
C ASP A 21 11.90 -32.80 6.29
N PRO A 22 10.73 -32.17 6.05
CA PRO A 22 10.63 -31.19 4.99
C PRO A 22 11.51 -30.01 5.39
N THR A 23 12.51 -29.71 4.57
CA THR A 23 13.40 -28.59 4.83
C THR A 23 12.54 -27.32 4.90
N PRO A 24 12.63 -26.52 5.98
CA PRO A 24 11.82 -25.31 6.09
C PRO A 24 12.13 -24.38 4.91
N PRO A 25 11.12 -23.72 4.32
CA PRO A 25 11.34 -22.83 3.20
C PRO A 25 12.33 -21.74 3.59
N LYS A 26 13.27 -21.44 2.69
CA LYS A 26 14.24 -20.38 2.92
C LYS A 26 13.51 -19.05 3.15
N PRO A 27 13.95 -18.22 4.11
CA PRO A 27 13.38 -16.90 4.29
C PRO A 27 13.51 -16.10 2.99
N ALA A 28 12.38 -15.56 2.52
CA ALA A 28 12.32 -14.73 1.31
C ALA A 28 11.92 -13.31 1.71
N SER A 29 12.65 -12.33 1.18
CA SER A 29 12.33 -10.92 1.28
C SER A 29 12.12 -10.35 -0.12
N ALA A 30 11.09 -9.50 -0.26
CA ALA A 30 10.76 -8.84 -1.52
C ALA A 30 10.59 -7.34 -1.27
N LEU A 31 11.03 -6.52 -2.23
CA LEU A 31 10.76 -5.08 -2.23
C LEU A 31 9.31 -4.83 -2.67
N GLY A 32 8.51 -4.30 -1.76
CA GLY A 32 7.17 -3.78 -2.08
C GLY A 32 7.25 -2.39 -2.71
N ARG A 33 6.40 -2.11 -3.71
CA ARG A 33 6.26 -0.78 -4.31
C ARG A 33 4.87 -0.23 -4.01
N VAL A 34 4.80 0.91 -3.31
CA VAL A 34 3.53 1.61 -3.07
C VAL A 34 3.28 2.57 -4.23
N ARG A 35 2.13 2.45 -4.89
CA ARG A 35 1.70 3.37 -5.95
C ARG A 35 0.80 4.44 -5.36
N VAL A 36 1.23 5.69 -5.45
CA VAL A 36 0.47 6.88 -5.03
C VAL A 36 -0.03 7.59 -6.28
N GLU A 37 -1.24 8.13 -6.22
CA GLU A 37 -1.79 9.00 -7.25
C GLU A 37 -2.39 10.27 -6.65
N MET A 38 -2.38 11.34 -7.44
CA MET A 38 -2.97 12.63 -7.13
C MET A 38 -4.13 12.88 -8.09
N ARG A 39 -5.27 13.31 -7.56
CA ARG A 39 -6.50 13.56 -8.33
C ARG A 39 -7.11 14.90 -7.94
N ILE A 40 -7.74 15.56 -8.91
CA ILE A 40 -8.46 16.81 -8.67
C ILE A 40 -9.95 16.49 -8.57
N ALA A 41 -10.54 16.76 -7.41
CA ALA A 41 -11.96 16.60 -7.18
C ALA A 41 -12.74 17.77 -7.82
N LYS A 42 -13.97 17.51 -8.23
CA LYS A 42 -14.83 18.54 -8.83
C LYS A 42 -15.38 19.53 -7.80
N ASP A 43 -15.45 19.12 -6.54
CA ASP A 43 -15.98 19.89 -5.43
C ASP A 43 -15.43 19.35 -4.10
N SER A 44 -15.86 19.97 -2.98
CA SER A 44 -15.44 19.63 -1.62
C SER A 44 -15.94 18.27 -1.12
N SER A 45 -16.81 17.57 -1.84
CA SER A 45 -17.32 16.26 -1.44
C SER A 45 -16.35 15.12 -1.73
N PHE A 46 -15.34 15.35 -2.59
CA PHE A 46 -14.41 14.33 -3.07
C PHE A 46 -15.10 13.08 -3.67
N SER A 47 -16.36 13.20 -4.10
CA SER A 47 -17.15 12.11 -4.65
C SER A 47 -16.86 11.86 -6.14
N SER A 48 -16.40 12.88 -6.86
CA SER A 48 -16.10 12.80 -8.28
C SER A 48 -14.86 13.61 -8.64
N PHE A 49 -14.14 13.14 -9.66
CA PHE A 49 -12.82 13.65 -10.03
C PHE A 49 -12.77 14.01 -11.52
N PHE A 50 -11.90 14.96 -11.86
CA PHE A 50 -11.56 15.23 -13.26
C PHE A 50 -10.69 14.08 -13.80
N PRO A 51 -11.00 13.55 -15.01
CA PRO A 51 -10.20 12.52 -15.61
C PRO A 51 -8.87 13.08 -16.14
N ALA A 52 -7.83 12.24 -16.15
CA ALA A 52 -6.46 12.68 -16.44
C ALA A 52 -6.26 13.21 -17.88
N ASP A 53 -7.09 12.76 -18.83
CA ASP A 53 -7.12 13.19 -20.22
C ASP A 53 -7.67 14.62 -20.41
N ARG A 54 -8.32 15.19 -19.38
CA ARG A 54 -8.80 16.58 -19.38
C ARG A 54 -7.81 17.58 -18.81
N LEU A 55 -6.60 17.14 -18.41
CA LEU A 55 -5.55 18.05 -17.95
C LEU A 55 -4.79 18.64 -19.15
N PRO A 56 -4.37 19.93 -19.11
CA PRO A 56 -4.51 20.88 -18.00
C PRO A 56 -5.91 21.50 -17.89
N LEU A 57 -6.34 21.80 -16.67
CA LEU A 57 -7.63 22.46 -16.41
C LEU A 57 -7.52 23.98 -16.57
N SER A 58 -8.61 24.60 -17.03
CA SER A 58 -8.83 26.05 -16.93
C SER A 58 -9.92 26.29 -15.90
N LEU A 59 -9.56 26.90 -14.78
CA LEU A 59 -10.45 27.11 -13.63
C LEU A 59 -10.51 28.60 -13.29
N PRO A 60 -11.65 29.10 -12.77
CA PRO A 60 -11.75 30.46 -12.29
C PRO A 60 -10.74 30.74 -11.17
N LEU A 61 -10.15 31.93 -11.19
CA LEU A 61 -9.30 32.39 -10.10
C LEU A 61 -10.14 32.67 -8.85
N ARG A 62 -9.51 32.56 -7.67
CA ARG A 62 -10.13 32.74 -6.34
C ARG A 62 -11.14 31.65 -5.94
N GLU A 63 -11.38 30.65 -6.79
CA GLU A 63 -12.08 29.44 -6.38
C GLU A 63 -11.10 28.41 -5.81
N PRO A 64 -11.49 27.66 -4.76
CA PRO A 64 -10.64 26.62 -4.19
C PRO A 64 -10.48 25.44 -5.16
N LEU A 65 -9.26 24.89 -5.22
CA LEU A 65 -8.96 23.65 -5.91
C LEU A 65 -8.94 22.50 -4.91
N PHE A 66 -9.79 21.50 -5.11
CA PHE A 66 -9.85 20.32 -4.24
C PHE A 66 -8.96 19.21 -4.81
N VAL A 67 -7.93 18.83 -4.04
CA VAL A 67 -6.93 17.85 -4.46
C VAL A 67 -6.86 16.72 -3.46
N GLU A 68 -6.90 15.49 -3.96
CA GLU A 68 -6.73 14.27 -3.17
C GLU A 68 -5.43 13.57 -3.57
N VAL A 69 -4.71 13.04 -2.57
CA VAL A 69 -3.59 12.12 -2.76
C VAL A 69 -3.97 10.79 -2.13
N ARG A 70 -3.90 9.70 -2.90
CA ARG A 70 -4.27 8.36 -2.41
C ARG A 70 -3.31 7.26 -2.85
N VAL A 71 -3.33 6.14 -2.13
CA VAL A 71 -2.70 4.89 -2.56
C VAL A 71 -3.63 4.18 -3.54
N ARG A 72 -3.10 3.68 -4.66
CA ARG A 72 -3.90 3.17 -5.79
C ARG A 72 -4.35 1.72 -5.61
N ASP A 73 -3.54 0.92 -4.95
CA ASP A 73 -3.82 -0.47 -4.58
C ASP A 73 -4.28 -0.51 -3.11
N PRO A 74 -4.99 -1.55 -2.64
CA PRO A 74 -5.32 -1.68 -1.22
C PRO A 74 -4.02 -1.55 -0.43
N PRO A 75 -3.84 -0.47 0.36
CA PRO A 75 -2.63 -0.34 1.14
C PRO A 75 -2.59 -1.52 2.09
N ASP A 76 -1.42 -2.13 2.25
CA ASP A 76 -1.16 -2.96 3.43
C ASP A 76 -1.67 -2.16 4.64
N PRO A 77 -2.55 -2.73 5.50
CA PRO A 77 -3.17 -1.98 6.59
C PRO A 77 -2.15 -1.41 7.59
N ARG A 78 -0.90 -1.85 7.52
CA ARG A 78 0.24 -1.32 8.30
C ARG A 78 0.84 -0.05 7.70
N ILE A 79 0.39 0.38 6.52
CA ILE A 79 0.91 1.54 5.80
C ILE A 79 -0.14 2.65 5.84
N SER A 80 0.29 3.85 6.26
CA SER A 80 -0.49 5.07 6.19
C SER A 80 0.18 6.07 5.26
N LEU A 81 -0.64 6.86 4.55
CA LEU A 81 -0.17 7.94 3.69
C LEU A 81 -0.15 9.25 4.47
N ARG A 82 1.01 9.93 4.48
CA ARG A 82 1.17 11.25 5.08
C ARG A 82 1.80 12.21 4.08
N ILE A 83 1.12 13.32 3.82
CA ILE A 83 1.67 14.43 3.04
C ILE A 83 2.55 15.24 3.98
N ARG A 84 3.86 15.31 3.71
CA ARG A 84 4.79 16.11 4.51
C ARG A 84 4.93 17.52 3.94
N ASP A 85 5.26 17.62 2.67
CA ASP A 85 5.52 18.89 2.00
C ASP A 85 4.59 19.00 0.79
N CYS A 86 3.93 20.15 0.63
CA CYS A 86 3.10 20.45 -0.54
C CYS A 86 3.39 21.89 -0.98
N PHE A 87 3.63 22.06 -2.28
CA PHE A 87 3.96 23.35 -2.85
C PHE A 87 3.38 23.49 -4.25
N ALA A 88 3.10 24.72 -4.63
CA ALA A 88 2.71 25.10 -5.98
C ALA A 88 3.78 26.02 -6.57
N TYR A 89 3.98 25.93 -7.89
CA TYR A 89 4.88 26.81 -8.62
C TYR A 89 4.33 27.02 -10.03
N PRO A 90 4.53 28.21 -10.63
CA PRO A 90 4.15 28.43 -12.02
C PRO A 90 5.12 27.67 -12.93
N ALA A 91 4.71 27.39 -14.18
CA ALA A 91 5.58 26.75 -15.17
C ALA A 91 6.91 27.49 -15.38
N SER A 92 6.91 28.82 -15.17
CA SER A 92 8.09 29.67 -15.24
C SER A 92 9.10 29.47 -14.09
N ARG A 93 8.70 28.78 -13.00
CA ARG A 93 9.50 28.46 -11.81
C ARG A 93 10.08 29.66 -11.04
N HIS A 94 9.62 30.88 -11.32
CA HIS A 94 10.11 32.09 -10.63
C HIS A 94 9.55 32.30 -9.22
N SER A 95 8.61 31.46 -8.77
CA SER A 95 7.99 31.57 -7.45
C SER A 95 7.57 30.20 -6.94
N LEU A 96 7.59 30.02 -5.62
CA LEU A 96 7.17 28.80 -4.96
C LEU A 96 6.26 29.17 -3.78
N TRP A 97 5.09 28.57 -3.73
CA TRP A 97 4.12 28.74 -2.65
C TRP A 97 4.05 27.46 -1.85
N VAL A 98 4.42 27.52 -0.58
CA VAL A 98 4.31 26.40 0.35
C VAL A 98 2.88 26.34 0.87
N LEU A 99 2.21 25.21 0.64
CA LEU A 99 0.85 24.93 1.12
C LEU A 99 0.89 24.12 2.42
N LEU A 100 1.79 23.13 2.48
CA LEU A 100 2.05 22.29 3.66
C LEU A 100 3.56 22.19 3.86
N TYR A 101 4.01 22.32 5.11
CA TYR A 101 5.39 22.08 5.52
C TYR A 101 5.40 21.21 6.77
N ASP A 102 6.18 20.13 6.73
CA ASP A 102 6.24 19.12 7.82
C ASP A 102 4.85 18.62 8.29
N GLY A 103 3.91 18.50 7.35
CA GLY A 103 2.54 18.07 7.60
C GLY A 103 1.61 19.15 8.17
N CYS A 104 2.11 20.37 8.39
CA CYS A 104 1.32 21.49 8.90
C CYS A 104 0.92 22.45 7.77
N PRO A 105 -0.34 22.92 7.73
CA PRO A 105 -0.76 23.99 6.82
C PRO A 105 0.04 25.26 7.11
N LEU A 106 0.52 25.93 6.06
CA LEU A 106 1.01 27.30 6.22
C LEU A 106 -0.22 28.18 6.49
N SER A 107 -0.48 28.51 7.75
CA SER A 107 -1.50 29.50 8.11
C SER A 107 -1.10 30.84 7.51
N LEU A 108 -1.80 31.26 6.45
CA LEU A 108 -1.83 32.65 5.99
C LEU A 108 -2.81 33.44 6.87
#